data_AF-A0A8E2B490-F1
#
_entry.id   AF-A0A8E2B490-F1
#
_cell.length_a   1.000
_cell.length_b   1.000
_cell.length_c   1.000
_cell.angle_alpha   90.00
_cell.angle_beta   90.00
_cell.angle_gamma   90.00
#
_symmetry.space_group_name_H-M   'P 1'
#
loop_
_entity.id
_entity.type
_entity.pdbx_description
1 polymer ?
#
loop_
_entity_poly.entity_id
_entity_poly.type
_entity_poly.pdbx_seq_one_letter_code
_entity_poly.pdbx_strand_id
1 'polypeptide(L)'
;MHETQRLLEAAAALSRLLSAGQVPHAFYGSILTAVLSNAPQADDIFCIVEGGNAHPFRRVRQACAGTEDFTLVSSPWSNRLHVTYQRFIPPVDVGLLEIEILVAGEDGPRRLDASKVMIVGNLPFLTVSEFLRAKLKAWAIRGEAKDAQDITFAITRYWNQVDINRIPEHEMNEFVKSNNAAAPGWASLKRRYGM
;
A
#
# COMPACT_ATOMS: atom_id res chain seq x y z
N MET A 1 0.71 -22.29 3.92
CA MET A 1 0.65 -21.09 4.78
C MET A 1 0.10 -19.95 3.94
N HIS A 2 -0.95 -19.26 4.39
CA HIS A 2 -1.55 -18.13 3.67
C HIS A 2 -1.17 -16.83 4.37
N GLU A 3 0.07 -16.38 4.19
CA GLU A 3 0.57 -15.14 4.81
C GLU A 3 -0.26 -13.94 4.37
N THR A 4 -0.63 -13.90 3.08
CA THR A 4 -1.56 -12.91 2.52
C THR A 4 -2.91 -12.89 3.26
N GLN A 5 -3.44 -14.05 3.64
CA GLN A 5 -4.73 -14.14 4.33
C GLN A 5 -4.63 -13.62 5.78
N ARG A 6 -3.50 -13.89 6.46
CA ARG A 6 -3.22 -13.33 7.79
C ARG A 6 -3.08 -11.81 7.75
N LEU A 7 -2.37 -11.27 6.76
CA LEU A 7 -2.23 -9.83 6.56
C LEU A 7 -3.57 -9.16 6.21
N LEU A 8 -4.42 -9.81 5.41
CA LEU A 8 -5.77 -9.32 5.12
C LEU A 8 -6.65 -9.28 6.36
N GLU A 9 -6.55 -10.28 7.23
CA GLU A 9 -7.30 -10.29 8.49
C GLU A 9 -6.84 -9.16 9.43
N ALA A 10 -5.52 -8.97 9.58
CA ALA A 10 -4.94 -7.88 10.34
C ALA A 10 -5.37 -6.51 9.77
N ALA A 11 -5.30 -6.35 8.44
CA ALA A 11 -5.76 -5.15 7.74
C ALA A 11 -7.25 -4.90 7.95
N ALA A 12 -8.09 -5.96 7.92
CA ALA A 12 -9.51 -5.84 8.18
C ALA A 12 -9.82 -5.46 9.62
N ALA A 13 -9.11 -6.02 10.59
CA ALA A 13 -9.25 -5.63 11.99
C ALA A 13 -8.86 -4.17 12.21
N LEU A 14 -7.74 -3.73 11.64
CA LEU A 14 -7.29 -2.34 11.72
C LEU A 14 -8.27 -1.40 10.99
N SER A 15 -8.72 -1.78 9.79
CA SER A 15 -9.64 -0.97 8.98
C SER A 15 -10.96 -0.70 9.70
N ARG A 16 -11.50 -1.68 10.44
CA ARG A 16 -12.70 -1.49 11.26
C ARG A 16 -12.49 -0.45 12.35
N LEU A 17 -11.37 -0.50 13.08
CA LEU A 17 -11.03 0.47 14.12
C LEU A 17 -10.87 1.88 13.55
N LEU A 18 -10.12 2.01 12.45
CA LEU A 18 -9.90 3.29 11.78
C LEU A 18 -11.21 3.87 11.24
N SER A 19 -12.06 3.04 10.64
CA SER A 19 -13.38 3.47 10.15
C SER A 19 -14.29 3.93 11.29
N ALA A 20 -14.31 3.22 12.43
CA ALA A 20 -15.07 3.60 13.62
C ALA A 20 -14.56 4.93 14.21
N GLY A 21 -13.24 5.17 14.18
CA GLY A 21 -12.61 6.44 14.52
C GLY A 21 -12.71 7.53 13.45
N GLN A 22 -13.46 7.30 12.37
CA GLN A 22 -13.61 8.19 11.22
C GLN A 22 -12.26 8.64 10.62
N VAL A 23 -11.28 7.74 10.60
CA VAL A 23 -9.93 7.96 10.07
C VAL A 23 -9.88 7.46 8.62
N PRO A 24 -9.85 8.36 7.61
CA PRO A 24 -9.70 7.95 6.23
C PRO A 24 -8.35 7.25 6.03
N HIS A 25 -8.38 6.07 5.44
CA HIS A 25 -7.20 5.24 5.27
C HIS A 25 -7.27 4.39 4.00
N ALA A 26 -6.12 3.99 3.49
CA ALA A 26 -6.00 3.08 2.36
C ALA A 26 -4.73 2.24 2.47
N PHE A 27 -4.84 0.95 2.16
CA PHE A 27 -3.73 0.01 2.18
C PHE A 27 -2.99 -0.04 0.84
N TYR A 28 -1.70 -0.35 0.89
CA TYR A 28 -0.91 -0.71 -0.29
C TYR A 28 0.30 -1.56 0.13
N GLY A 29 1.11 -1.98 -0.84
CA GLY A 29 2.22 -2.91 -0.65
C GLY A 29 2.07 -4.12 -1.57
N SER A 30 2.98 -5.07 -1.45
CA SER A 30 2.95 -6.37 -2.11
C SER A 30 1.69 -7.17 -1.74
N ILE A 31 1.03 -6.87 -0.61
CA ILE A 31 -0.29 -7.46 -0.34
C ILE A 31 -1.30 -7.16 -1.45
N LEU A 32 -1.25 -5.98 -2.09
CA LEU A 32 -2.20 -5.66 -3.16
C LEU A 32 -1.96 -6.55 -4.38
N THR A 33 -0.69 -6.72 -4.79
CA THR A 33 -0.34 -7.58 -5.92
C THR A 33 -0.65 -9.04 -5.60
N ALA A 34 -0.35 -9.50 -4.38
CA ALA A 34 -0.67 -10.84 -3.93
C ALA A 34 -2.17 -11.14 -3.95
N VAL A 35 -3.01 -10.21 -3.49
CA VAL A 35 -4.47 -10.34 -3.55
C VAL A 35 -4.97 -10.40 -5.00
N LEU A 36 -4.48 -9.50 -5.85
CA LEU A 36 -4.87 -9.44 -7.26
C LEU A 36 -4.40 -10.66 -8.08
N SER A 37 -3.28 -11.27 -7.70
CA SER A 37 -2.73 -12.46 -8.35
C SER A 37 -3.13 -13.78 -7.68
N ASN A 38 -3.90 -13.74 -6.59
CA ASN A 38 -4.18 -14.88 -5.73
C ASN A 38 -2.90 -15.62 -5.26
N ALA A 39 -1.85 -14.86 -4.92
CA ALA A 39 -0.61 -15.41 -4.39
C ALA A 39 -0.72 -15.67 -2.87
N PRO A 40 -0.06 -16.73 -2.35
CA PRO A 40 -0.13 -17.08 -0.93
C PRO A 40 0.79 -16.25 -0.03
N GLN A 41 1.73 -15.51 -0.61
CA GLN A 41 2.76 -14.75 0.08
C GLN A 41 2.68 -13.27 -0.29
N ALA A 42 2.76 -12.43 0.73
CA ALA A 42 2.98 -11.00 0.64
C ALA A 42 4.00 -10.63 1.71
N ASP A 43 4.90 -9.71 1.40
CA ASP A 43 6.03 -9.38 2.25
C ASP A 43 5.79 -8.14 3.10
N ASP A 44 4.98 -7.20 2.58
CA ASP A 44 4.78 -5.89 3.19
C ASP A 44 3.32 -5.43 3.04
N ILE A 45 2.89 -4.68 4.05
CA ILE A 45 1.63 -3.95 4.06
C ILE A 45 1.86 -2.59 4.70
N PHE A 46 1.43 -1.57 3.96
CA PHE A 46 1.43 -0.19 4.40
C PHE A 46 -0.01 0.31 4.45
N CYS A 47 -0.29 1.22 5.37
CA CYS A 47 -1.57 1.89 5.50
C CYS A 47 -1.35 3.40 5.48
N ILE A 48 -1.77 4.06 4.41
CA ILE A 48 -1.76 5.51 4.32
C ILE A 48 -2.95 6.05 5.08
N VAL A 49 -2.69 6.98 5.98
CA VAL A 49 -3.73 7.62 6.80
C VAL A 49 -3.78 9.11 6.51
N GLU A 50 -4.99 9.60 6.22
CA GLU A 50 -5.23 11.02 6.01
C GLU A 50 -5.15 11.81 7.32
N GLY A 51 -4.52 12.98 7.22
CA GLY A 51 -4.59 13.98 8.28
C GLY A 51 -5.99 14.54 8.50
N GLY A 52 -6.07 15.55 9.36
CA GLY A 52 -7.30 16.26 9.65
C GLY A 52 -7.01 17.35 10.68
N ASN A 53 -7.92 17.56 11.62
CA ASN A 53 -7.74 18.51 12.72
C ASN A 53 -6.62 18.12 13.69
N ALA A 54 -6.05 16.92 13.56
CA ALA A 54 -4.95 16.41 14.35
C ALA A 54 -4.00 15.55 13.50
N HIS A 55 -2.79 15.32 14.02
CA HIS A 55 -1.78 14.49 13.37
C HIS A 55 -2.31 13.06 13.10
N PRO A 56 -2.08 12.46 11.92
CA PRO A 56 -2.54 11.12 11.55
C PRO A 56 -2.25 10.06 12.63
N PHE A 57 -1.02 9.98 13.11
CA PHE A 57 -0.63 8.99 14.13
C PHE A 57 -1.36 9.15 15.46
N ARG A 58 -1.72 10.39 15.85
CA ARG A 58 -2.53 10.61 17.05
C ARG A 58 -3.93 10.01 16.86
N ARG A 59 -4.52 10.20 15.69
CA ARG A 59 -5.85 9.67 15.36
C ARG A 59 -5.84 8.13 15.32
N VAL A 60 -4.79 7.54 14.76
CA VAL A 60 -4.62 6.07 14.74
C VAL A 60 -4.50 5.52 16.16
N ARG A 61 -3.67 6.14 17.02
CA ARG A 61 -3.58 5.73 18.44
C ARG A 61 -4.91 5.85 19.18
N GLN A 62 -5.70 6.89 18.89
CA GLN A 62 -7.03 7.06 19.47
C GLN A 62 -8.03 6.01 18.96
N ALA A 63 -8.01 5.70 17.67
CA ALA A 63 -8.87 4.67 17.07
C ALA A 63 -8.55 3.26 17.60
N CYS A 64 -7.28 2.99 17.90
CA CYS A 64 -6.84 1.74 18.52
C CYS A 64 -6.84 1.79 20.06
N ALA A 65 -7.33 2.85 20.70
CA ALA A 65 -7.36 2.91 22.15
C ALA A 65 -8.38 1.89 22.70
N GLY A 66 -7.96 1.06 23.66
CA GLY A 66 -8.83 0.10 24.33
C GLY A 66 -8.98 -1.26 23.63
N THR A 67 -8.23 -1.52 22.55
CA THR A 67 -8.09 -2.87 22.00
C THR A 67 -6.75 -3.47 22.44
N GLU A 68 -6.78 -4.75 22.81
CA GLU A 68 -5.57 -5.53 23.11
C GLU A 68 -5.04 -6.26 21.86
N ASP A 69 -5.78 -6.22 20.75
CA ASP A 69 -5.40 -6.92 19.52
C ASP A 69 -4.22 -6.25 18.81
N PHE A 70 -3.92 -4.98 19.14
CA PHE A 70 -2.92 -4.16 18.47
C PHE A 70 -1.94 -3.51 19.44
N THR A 71 -0.66 -3.61 19.12
CA THR A 71 0.40 -2.80 19.74
C THR A 71 0.92 -1.76 18.76
N LEU A 72 1.12 -0.53 19.24
CA LEU A 72 1.53 0.60 18.41
C LEU A 72 2.90 1.12 18.85
N VAL A 73 3.88 1.06 17.96
CA VAL A 73 5.26 1.54 18.20
C VAL A 73 5.55 2.67 17.23
N SER A 74 5.97 3.82 17.74
CA SER A 74 6.35 4.95 16.89
C SER A 74 7.84 4.95 16.67
N SER A 75 8.27 5.08 15.43
CA SER A 75 9.68 5.28 15.10
C SER A 75 9.96 6.78 15.01
N PRO A 76 10.68 7.37 15.98
CA PRO A 76 10.92 8.82 16.01
C PRO A 76 11.75 9.31 14.83
N TRP A 77 12.60 8.43 14.27
CA TRP A 77 13.57 8.79 13.24
C TRP A 77 13.03 8.71 11.81
N SER A 78 12.00 7.90 11.56
CA SER A 78 11.47 7.67 10.20
C SER A 78 10.11 8.29 9.94
N ASN A 79 9.53 9.02 10.90
CA ASN A 79 8.13 9.48 10.85
C ASN A 79 7.17 8.34 10.48
N ARG A 80 7.35 7.16 11.08
CA ARG A 80 6.51 5.98 10.87
C ARG A 80 5.88 5.53 12.18
N LEU A 81 4.67 5.00 12.06
CA LEU A 81 3.97 4.33 13.16
C LEU A 81 3.76 2.88 12.76
N HIS A 82 4.31 1.97 13.56
CA HIS A 82 4.24 0.53 13.34
C HIS A 82 3.10 -0.03 14.17
N VAL A 83 2.19 -0.75 13.54
CA VAL A 83 1.02 -1.37 14.17
C VAL A 83 1.16 -2.88 14.06
N THR A 84 1.31 -3.55 15.20
CA THR A 84 1.49 -4.99 15.29
C THR A 84 0.20 -5.66 15.70
N TYR A 85 -0.28 -6.64 14.91
CA TYR A 85 -1.48 -7.43 15.23
C TYR A 85 -1.11 -8.71 16.00
N GLN A 86 -1.77 -8.94 17.14
CA GLN A 86 -1.36 -9.97 18.11
C GLN A 86 -2.31 -11.15 18.25
N ARG A 87 -3.52 -11.08 17.68
CA ARG A 87 -4.56 -12.10 17.86
C ARG A 87 -4.21 -13.47 17.24
N PHE A 88 -3.24 -13.53 16.34
CA PHE A 88 -2.94 -14.72 15.53
C PHE A 88 -1.44 -15.09 15.56
N ILE A 89 -0.95 -15.53 16.72
CA ILE A 89 0.43 -16.03 16.85
C ILE A 89 0.42 -17.45 17.43
N PRO A 90 0.65 -18.49 16.62
CA PRO A 90 1.14 -19.77 17.13
C PRO A 90 2.52 -19.55 17.79
N PRO A 91 2.81 -20.13 18.96
CA PRO A 91 4.05 -19.88 19.73
C PRO A 91 5.38 -20.19 19.02
N VAL A 92 5.36 -20.78 17.82
CA VAL A 92 6.55 -21.36 17.17
C VAL A 92 7.07 -20.51 15.99
N ASP A 93 6.21 -19.70 15.36
CA ASP A 93 6.60 -18.82 14.25
C ASP A 93 6.39 -17.36 14.66
N VAL A 94 7.42 -16.81 15.31
CA VAL A 94 7.46 -15.44 15.85
C VAL A 94 7.69 -14.44 14.72
N GLY A 95 6.70 -14.32 13.83
CA GLY A 95 6.54 -13.20 12.91
C GLY A 95 5.33 -12.40 13.38
N LEU A 96 5.56 -11.36 14.16
CA LEU A 96 4.54 -10.37 14.47
C LEU A 96 4.09 -9.73 13.14
N LEU A 97 2.79 -9.76 12.84
CA LEU A 97 2.26 -9.14 11.63
C LEU A 97 2.25 -7.63 11.81
N GLU A 98 3.12 -6.96 11.06
CA GLU A 98 3.37 -5.54 11.19
C GLU A 98 2.76 -4.78 10.01
N ILE A 99 1.95 -3.78 10.33
CA ILE A 99 1.39 -2.82 9.38
C ILE A 99 2.08 -1.48 9.62
N GLU A 100 2.77 -1.00 8.60
CA GLU A 100 3.40 0.32 8.64
C GLU A 100 2.38 1.40 8.29
N ILE A 101 2.14 2.31 9.22
CA ILE A 101 1.27 3.46 9.03
C ILE A 101 2.08 4.64 8.52
N LEU A 102 1.62 5.19 7.40
CA LEU A 102 2.26 6.29 6.69
C LEU A 102 1.32 7.50 6.57
N VAL A 103 1.91 8.68 6.46
CA VAL A 103 1.15 9.93 6.39
C VAL A 103 0.77 10.26 4.95
N ALA A 104 -0.53 10.48 4.72
CA ALA A 104 -1.02 10.99 3.45
C ALA A 104 -0.33 12.32 3.07
N GLY A 105 0.11 12.43 1.82
CA GLY A 105 0.85 13.58 1.31
C GLY A 105 2.37 13.48 1.42
N GLU A 106 2.90 12.60 2.28
CA GLU A 106 4.34 12.30 2.36
C GLU A 106 4.68 11.04 1.54
N ASP A 107 4.01 9.92 1.83
CA ASP A 107 4.25 8.62 1.19
C ASP A 107 3.19 8.22 0.16
N GLY A 108 2.17 9.06 -0.04
CA GLY A 108 1.17 8.86 -1.08
C GLY A 108 0.26 10.07 -1.26
N PRO A 109 -0.96 9.88 -1.76
CA PRO A 109 -1.83 11.01 -2.06
C PRO A 109 -2.19 11.82 -0.81
N ARG A 110 -2.37 13.13 -0.97
CA ARG A 110 -2.77 14.03 0.13
C ARG A 110 -4.19 13.80 0.65
N ARG A 111 -5.08 13.30 -0.20
CA ARG A 111 -6.49 13.02 0.13
C ARG A 111 -6.83 11.61 -0.33
N LEU A 112 -7.58 10.88 0.48
CA LEU A 112 -8.03 9.53 0.20
C LEU A 112 -9.49 9.57 -0.26
N ASP A 113 -9.68 10.04 -1.50
CA ASP A 113 -10.98 10.11 -2.16
C ASP A 113 -11.20 8.95 -3.15
N ALA A 114 -12.38 8.89 -3.75
CA ALA A 114 -12.76 7.83 -4.71
C ALA A 114 -11.88 7.77 -5.98
N SER A 115 -11.06 8.79 -6.27
CA SER A 115 -10.11 8.75 -7.39
C SER A 115 -8.79 8.08 -7.05
N LYS A 116 -8.53 7.86 -5.75
CA LYS A 116 -7.24 7.41 -5.20
C LYS A 116 -7.37 6.14 -4.38
N VAL A 117 -8.58 5.80 -3.96
CA VAL A 117 -8.92 4.58 -3.22
C VAL A 117 -9.87 3.71 -4.03
N MET A 118 -9.62 2.40 -4.04
CA MET A 118 -10.49 1.36 -4.55
C MET A 118 -10.79 0.33 -3.46
N ILE A 119 -11.92 -0.36 -3.55
CA ILE A 119 -12.27 -1.42 -2.59
C ILE A 119 -11.88 -2.78 -3.16
N VAL A 120 -11.06 -3.53 -2.42
CA VAL A 120 -10.71 -4.92 -2.74
C VAL A 120 -11.01 -5.78 -1.51
N GLY A 121 -11.89 -6.77 -1.66
CA GLY A 121 -12.26 -7.65 -0.53
C GLY A 121 -12.82 -6.89 0.69
N ASN A 122 -13.63 -5.85 0.46
CA ASN A 122 -14.16 -4.93 1.49
C ASN A 122 -13.11 -4.08 2.23
N LEU A 123 -11.87 -4.01 1.75
CA LEU A 123 -10.83 -3.16 2.32
C LEU A 123 -10.48 -2.01 1.36
N PRO A 124 -10.22 -0.80 1.89
CA PRO A 124 -9.78 0.33 1.07
C PRO A 124 -8.31 0.16 0.70
N PHE A 125 -8.03 0.00 -0.59
CA PHE A 125 -6.68 -0.02 -1.15
C PHE A 125 -6.43 1.23 -1.99
N LEU A 126 -5.18 1.63 -2.16
CA LEU A 126 -4.82 2.60 -3.19
C LEU A 126 -5.23 2.09 -4.58
N THR A 127 -5.68 2.98 -5.47
CA THR A 127 -5.90 2.63 -6.87
C THR A 127 -4.60 2.15 -7.51
N VAL A 128 -4.71 1.41 -8.61
CA VAL A 128 -3.54 0.94 -9.39
C VAL A 128 -2.60 2.11 -9.73
N SER A 129 -3.14 3.29 -10.03
CA SER A 129 -2.35 4.50 -10.31
C SER A 129 -1.52 4.97 -9.12
N GLU A 130 -2.13 5.09 -7.94
CA GLU A 130 -1.44 5.53 -6.72
C GLU A 130 -0.47 4.45 -6.21
N PHE A 131 -0.84 3.17 -6.35
CA PHE A 131 0.05 2.04 -6.08
C PHE A 131 1.32 2.11 -6.94
N LEU A 132 1.17 2.27 -8.27
CA LEU A 132 2.31 2.39 -9.18
C LEU A 132 3.18 3.59 -8.83
N ARG A 133 2.57 4.75 -8.55
CA ARG A 133 3.29 5.96 -8.15
C ARG A 133 4.11 5.73 -6.87
N ALA A 134 3.51 5.12 -5.85
CA ALA A 134 4.18 4.85 -4.58
C ALA A 134 5.33 3.85 -4.74
N LYS A 135 5.09 2.73 -5.45
CA LYS A 135 6.12 1.71 -5.71
C LYS A 135 7.23 2.23 -6.61
N LEU A 136 6.92 3.03 -7.63
CA LEU A 136 7.93 3.65 -8.50
C LEU A 136 8.84 4.61 -7.73
N LYS A 137 8.26 5.42 -6.84
CA LYS A 137 9.05 6.30 -5.94
C LYS A 137 9.99 5.48 -5.06
N ALA A 138 9.49 4.40 -4.44
CA ALA A 138 10.29 3.52 -3.60
C ALA A 138 11.42 2.82 -4.39
N TRP A 139 11.09 2.31 -5.59
CA TRP A 139 12.05 1.70 -6.50
C TRP A 139 13.12 2.68 -6.96
N ALA A 140 12.76 3.93 -7.31
CA ALA A 140 13.73 4.93 -7.73
C ALA A 140 14.75 5.27 -6.63
N ILE A 141 14.38 5.10 -5.35
CA ILE A 141 15.26 5.34 -4.20
C ILE A 141 16.12 4.12 -3.89
N ARG A 142 15.54 2.91 -3.88
CA ARG A 142 16.20 1.69 -3.35
C ARG A 142 16.63 0.69 -4.43
N GLY A 143 16.04 0.75 -5.61
CA GLY A 143 16.30 -0.19 -6.70
C GLY A 143 15.89 -1.63 -6.42
N GLU A 144 14.97 -1.87 -5.47
CA GLU A 144 14.64 -3.22 -5.02
C GLU A 144 13.91 -4.04 -6.08
N ALA A 145 14.34 -5.29 -6.27
CA ALA A 145 13.76 -6.21 -7.25
C ALA A 145 12.28 -6.50 -6.99
N LYS A 146 11.85 -6.49 -5.73
CA LYS A 146 10.45 -6.71 -5.35
C LYS A 146 9.54 -5.58 -5.83
N ASP A 147 9.95 -4.34 -5.61
CA ASP A 147 9.22 -3.17 -6.13
C ASP A 147 9.16 -3.22 -7.66
N ALA A 148 10.22 -3.68 -8.34
CA ALA A 148 10.21 -3.87 -9.79
C ALA A 148 9.23 -4.96 -10.26
N GLN A 149 9.14 -6.08 -9.54
CA GLN A 149 8.18 -7.15 -9.83
C GLN A 149 6.73 -6.65 -9.67
N ASP A 150 6.45 -5.95 -8.59
CA ASP A 150 5.15 -5.36 -8.29
C ASP A 150 4.70 -4.34 -9.35
N ILE A 151 5.61 -3.42 -9.74
CA ILE A 151 5.34 -2.42 -10.78
C ILE A 151 5.10 -3.12 -12.13
N THR A 152 5.95 -4.08 -12.49
CA THR A 152 5.84 -4.84 -13.75
C THR A 152 4.52 -5.60 -13.80
N PHE A 153 4.14 -6.26 -12.70
CA PHE A 153 2.85 -6.95 -12.59
C PHE A 153 1.68 -5.98 -12.83
N ALA A 154 1.67 -4.86 -12.10
CA ALA A 154 0.57 -3.90 -12.15
C ALA A 154 0.43 -3.25 -13.52
N ILE A 155 1.54 -2.79 -14.12
CA ILE A 155 1.50 -2.15 -15.43
C ILE A 155 1.20 -3.14 -16.56
N THR A 156 1.59 -4.41 -16.44
CA THR A 156 1.31 -5.40 -17.49
C THR A 156 -0.15 -5.82 -17.49
N ARG A 157 -0.73 -6.05 -16.31
CA ARG A 157 -2.10 -6.59 -16.18
C ARG A 157 -3.19 -5.53 -16.06
N TYR A 158 -2.86 -4.35 -15.53
CA TYR A 158 -3.85 -3.35 -15.14
C TYR A 158 -3.57 -1.96 -15.73
N TRP A 159 -2.75 -1.83 -16.79
CA TRP A 159 -2.49 -0.54 -17.45
C TRP A 159 -3.78 0.22 -17.85
N ASN A 160 -4.84 -0.50 -18.19
CA ASN A 160 -6.14 0.08 -18.56
C ASN A 160 -6.88 0.74 -17.38
N GLN A 161 -6.42 0.54 -16.15
CA GLN A 161 -6.95 1.20 -14.94
C GLN A 161 -6.03 2.34 -14.46
N VAL A 162 -4.94 2.61 -15.18
CA VAL A 162 -3.96 3.64 -14.81
C VAL A 162 -4.31 4.99 -15.45
N ASP A 163 -4.29 6.03 -14.62
CA ASP A 163 -4.29 7.43 -15.03
C ASP A 163 -2.84 7.88 -15.25
N ILE A 164 -2.46 8.04 -16.52
CA ILE A 164 -1.08 8.37 -16.89
C ILE A 164 -0.61 9.69 -16.27
N ASN A 165 -1.52 10.64 -16.06
CA ASN A 165 -1.20 11.97 -15.53
C ASN A 165 -0.73 11.93 -14.06
N ARG A 166 -0.92 10.80 -13.38
CA ARG A 166 -0.46 10.58 -12.01
C ARG A 166 0.91 9.93 -11.92
N ILE A 167 1.39 9.36 -13.01
CA ILE A 167 2.64 8.62 -13.07
C ILE A 167 3.78 9.57 -13.46
N PRO A 168 4.86 9.66 -12.66
CA PRO A 168 6.07 10.37 -13.05
C PRO A 168 6.70 9.73 -14.31
N GLU A 169 6.54 10.39 -15.46
CA GLU A 169 6.91 9.82 -16.76
C GLU A 169 8.42 9.56 -16.87
N HIS A 170 9.25 10.46 -16.35
CA HIS A 170 10.71 10.32 -16.42
C HIS A 170 11.17 9.05 -15.69
N GLU A 171 10.74 8.88 -14.45
CA GLU A 171 11.06 7.73 -13.60
C GLU A 171 10.49 6.44 -14.19
N MET A 172 9.28 6.48 -14.78
CA MET A 172 8.70 5.30 -15.44
C MET A 172 9.48 4.93 -16.71
N ASN A 173 9.94 5.90 -17.49
CA ASN A 173 10.78 5.65 -18.65
C ASN A 173 12.13 5.02 -18.24
N GLU A 174 12.77 5.52 -17.17
CA GLU A 174 13.98 4.90 -16.61
C GLU A 174 13.72 3.49 -16.06
N PHE A 175 12.57 3.29 -15.40
CA PHE A 175 12.13 1.98 -14.94
C PHE A 175 12.01 0.98 -16.10
N VAL A 176 11.33 1.37 -17.18
CA VAL A 176 11.12 0.51 -18.35
C VAL A 176 12.44 0.16 -19.05
N LYS A 177 13.41 1.09 -19.12
CA LYS A 177 14.75 0.78 -19.66
C LYS A 177 15.46 -0.31 -18.87
N SER A 178 15.30 -0.30 -17.55
CA SER A 178 15.90 -1.30 -16.66
C SER A 178 15.09 -2.60 -16.57
N ASN A 179 13.77 -2.52 -16.81
CA ASN A 179 12.81 -3.61 -16.66
C ASN A 179 11.95 -3.76 -17.92
N ASN A 180 12.54 -4.29 -18.99
CA ASN A 180 11.92 -4.38 -20.31
C ASN A 180 10.55 -5.10 -20.33
N ALA A 181 10.28 -5.98 -19.36
CA ALA A 181 8.99 -6.65 -19.22
C ALA A 181 7.81 -5.67 -19.03
N ALA A 182 8.06 -4.48 -18.46
CA ALA A 182 7.06 -3.44 -18.29
C ALA A 182 6.78 -2.62 -19.56
N ALA A 183 7.65 -2.70 -20.57
CA ALA A 183 7.57 -1.87 -21.78
C ALA A 183 6.24 -1.98 -22.54
N PRO A 184 5.67 -3.19 -22.76
CA PRO A 184 4.40 -3.31 -23.49
C PRO A 184 3.23 -2.65 -22.76
N GLY A 185 3.16 -2.80 -21.43
CA GLY A 185 2.13 -2.18 -20.61
C GLY A 185 2.24 -0.65 -20.63
N TRP A 186 3.47 -0.13 -20.49
CA TRP A 186 3.72 1.31 -20.56
C TRP A 186 3.43 1.92 -21.94
N ALA A 187 3.81 1.23 -23.02
CA ALA A 187 3.51 1.67 -24.38
C ALA A 187 2.00 1.67 -24.66
N SER A 188 1.26 0.67 -24.16
CA SER A 188 -0.20 0.60 -24.29
C SER A 188 -0.88 1.73 -23.54
N LEU A 189 -0.38 2.05 -22.34
CA LEU A 189 -0.84 3.19 -21.56
C LEU A 189 -0.61 4.52 -22.30
N LYS A 190 0.60 4.79 -22.80
CA LYS A 190 0.90 6.00 -23.58
C LYS A 190 0.00 6.15 -24.81
N ARG A 191 -0.16 5.07 -25.58
CA ARG A 191 -1.02 5.05 -26.76
C ARG A 191 -2.47 5.45 -26.45
N ARG A 192 -3.02 5.00 -25.32
CA ARG A 192 -4.39 5.35 -24.91
C ARG A 192 -4.57 6.86 -24.69
N TYR A 193 -3.53 7.55 -24.26
CA TYR A 193 -3.55 8.99 -24.00
C TYR A 193 -2.98 9.82 -25.17
N GLY A 194 -2.65 9.18 -26.31
CA GLY A 194 -2.12 9.86 -27.49
C GLY A 194 -0.67 10.33 -27.35
N MET A 195 0.11 9.67 -26.48
CA MET A 195 1.55 9.91 -26.25
C MET A 195 2.42 8.88 -26.97
#